data_AF-A0A2D9QWJ7-F1
#
_entry.id   AF-A0A2D9QWJ7-F1
#
_cell.length_a   1.000
_cell.length_b   1.000
_cell.length_c   1.000
_cell.angle_alpha   90.00
_cell.angle_beta   90.00
_cell.angle_gamma   90.00
#
_symmetry.space_group_name_H-M   'P 1'
#
loop_
_entity.id
_entity.type
_entity.pdbx_description
1 polymer ?
#
loop_
_entity_poly.entity_id
_entity_poly.type
_entity_poly.pdbx_seq_one_letter_code
_entity_poly.pdbx_strand_id
1 'polypeptide(L)'
;WNIDLLINHLRLKGVTAVLQDWGGLIGARVVASYPGAFRRLVIANTMLPTCDDSFFKVSPGFYSWKTFAFRTGLKDDIWMEERGGRWPGQIMAQKAVGPSNPEMDLMERAAYDAPYPDDIYKAGARMFPELVPTPATDPTSRPMITEAENNAAAWSVFQKFTKPVLLAFSDEDTVMAGGDAIWLEHCPGTKHPGVEHVTINGVGHFLQDGGAEQLLEAIVDLISVTPSASIEPLCAGPVGGEAAIVAKAAAEAAATERAVAHGDVGISTPSDGGVSFIAPTPEGRTAYQSAHKST
;
A
#
# COMPACT_ATOMS: atom_id res chain seq x y z
N TRP A 1 3.90 -10.38 10.01
CA TRP A 1 5.12 -9.77 10.55
C TRP A 1 5.30 -8.30 10.15
N ASN A 2 5.09 -7.86 8.90
CA ASN A 2 5.28 -6.43 8.56
C ASN A 2 4.46 -5.46 9.43
N ILE A 3 3.18 -5.76 9.68
CA ILE A 3 2.35 -4.98 10.63
C ILE A 3 2.95 -5.04 12.03
N ASP A 4 3.34 -6.23 12.51
CA ASP A 4 3.91 -6.41 13.84
C ASP A 4 5.19 -5.60 14.04
N LEU A 5 6.08 -5.58 13.03
CA LEU A 5 7.31 -4.80 13.09
C LEU A 5 7.03 -3.30 12.96
N LEU A 6 6.42 -2.88 11.85
CA LEU A 6 6.33 -1.47 11.48
C LEU A 6 5.33 -0.70 12.36
N ILE A 7 4.19 -1.32 12.65
CA ILE A 7 3.07 -0.67 13.34
C ILE A 7 3.12 -0.97 14.84
N ASN A 8 3.28 -2.24 15.23
CA ASN A 8 3.15 -2.60 16.64
C ASN A 8 4.44 -2.37 17.44
N HIS A 9 5.60 -2.76 16.87
CA HIS A 9 6.89 -2.68 17.53
C HIS A 9 7.56 -1.32 17.36
N LEU A 10 7.81 -0.89 16.12
CA LEU A 10 8.46 0.39 15.80
C LEU A 10 7.51 1.58 15.97
N ARG A 11 6.19 1.35 15.93
CA ARG A 11 5.14 2.38 16.11
C ARG A 11 5.34 3.58 15.19
N LEU A 12 5.67 3.31 13.93
CA LEU A 12 5.91 4.36 12.94
C LEU A 12 4.67 5.24 12.76
N LYS A 13 4.88 6.56 12.66
CA LYS A 13 3.83 7.55 12.44
C LYS A 13 4.31 8.62 11.46
N GLY A 14 3.38 9.13 10.64
CA GLY A 14 3.68 10.19 9.69
C GLY A 14 4.60 9.77 8.55
N VAL A 15 4.56 8.49 8.17
CA VAL A 15 5.50 7.87 7.23
C VAL A 15 5.26 8.38 5.79
N THR A 16 6.32 8.73 5.07
CA THR A 16 6.32 8.75 3.60
C THR A 16 6.79 7.36 3.16
N ALA A 17 5.89 6.55 2.58
CA ALA A 17 6.24 5.22 2.11
C ALA A 17 6.61 5.25 0.62
N VAL A 18 7.75 4.66 0.27
CA VAL A 18 8.18 4.45 -1.11
C VAL A 18 8.00 2.96 -1.43
N LEU A 19 7.22 2.66 -2.46
CA LEU A 19 6.69 1.34 -2.73
C LEU A 19 7.07 0.92 -4.16
N GLN A 20 7.86 -0.15 -4.28
CA GLN A 20 8.33 -0.72 -5.55
C GLN A 20 8.25 -2.25 -5.54
N ASP A 21 7.96 -2.86 -6.69
CA ASP A 21 7.77 -4.32 -6.88
C ASP A 21 6.93 -4.95 -5.74
N TRP A 22 7.37 -6.06 -5.13
CA TRP A 22 6.72 -6.69 -3.99
C TRP A 22 6.66 -5.81 -2.74
N GLY A 23 7.56 -4.84 -2.62
CA GLY A 23 7.46 -3.78 -1.62
C GLY A 23 6.15 -3.00 -1.74
N GLY A 24 5.62 -2.80 -2.95
CA GLY A 24 4.30 -2.21 -3.16
C GLY A 24 3.14 -3.19 -2.98
N LEU A 25 3.22 -4.43 -3.46
CA LEU A 25 2.15 -5.42 -3.21
C LEU A 25 1.91 -5.63 -1.70
N ILE A 26 2.99 -5.76 -0.94
CA ILE A 26 2.93 -5.94 0.52
C ILE A 26 2.69 -4.61 1.22
N GLY A 27 3.43 -3.57 0.86
CA GLY A 27 3.37 -2.26 1.49
C GLY A 27 1.99 -1.61 1.34
N ALA A 28 1.37 -1.70 0.16
CA ALA A 28 0.02 -1.20 -0.07
C ALA A 28 -1.01 -1.91 0.83
N ARG A 29 -0.85 -3.21 1.09
CA ARG A 29 -1.69 -3.95 2.04
C ARG A 29 -1.50 -3.49 3.49
N VAL A 30 -0.27 -3.15 3.89
CA VAL A 30 0.01 -2.56 5.21
C VAL A 30 -0.60 -1.16 5.30
N VAL A 31 -0.44 -0.33 4.28
CA VAL A 31 -1.02 1.01 4.19
C VAL A 31 -2.54 0.95 4.28
N ALA A 32 -3.19 0.08 3.52
CA ALA A 32 -4.65 -0.07 3.56
C ALA A 32 -5.15 -0.53 4.93
N SER A 33 -4.37 -1.35 5.66
CA SER A 33 -4.72 -1.82 7.00
C SER A 33 -4.52 -0.74 8.08
N TYR A 34 -3.54 0.14 7.92
CA TYR A 34 -3.19 1.20 8.89
C TYR A 34 -2.97 2.55 8.20
N PRO A 35 -3.96 3.09 7.48
CA PRO A 35 -3.74 4.25 6.62
C PRO A 35 -3.47 5.54 7.43
N GLY A 36 -3.79 5.54 8.72
CA GLY A 36 -3.44 6.61 9.67
C GLY A 36 -1.94 6.76 9.91
N ALA A 37 -1.14 5.70 9.81
CA ALA A 37 0.30 5.73 10.04
C ALA A 37 1.07 6.42 8.91
N PHE A 38 0.51 6.41 7.69
CA PHE A 38 1.14 6.91 6.48
C PHE A 38 0.63 8.31 6.13
N ARG A 39 1.56 9.23 5.87
CA ARG A 39 1.29 10.61 5.48
C ARG A 39 1.34 10.80 3.97
N ARG A 40 2.26 10.09 3.29
CA ARG A 40 2.42 10.17 1.84
C ARG A 40 2.79 8.80 1.29
N LEU A 41 2.47 8.58 0.03
CA LEU A 41 2.88 7.40 -0.71
C LEU A 41 3.64 7.83 -1.96
N VAL A 42 4.66 7.07 -2.33
CA VAL A 42 5.34 7.11 -3.61
C VAL A 42 5.20 5.72 -4.22
N ILE A 43 4.45 5.63 -5.31
CA ILE A 43 4.19 4.40 -6.03
C ILE A 43 5.11 4.39 -7.26
N ALA A 44 6.05 3.45 -7.29
CA ALA A 44 7.10 3.38 -8.30
C ALA A 44 7.26 1.95 -8.78
N ASN A 45 7.01 1.65 -10.06
CA ASN A 45 7.17 0.31 -10.65
C ASN A 45 6.57 -0.82 -9.77
N THR A 46 5.31 -0.68 -9.40
CA THR A 46 4.60 -1.67 -8.59
C THR A 46 3.13 -1.76 -9.00
N MET A 47 2.41 -2.70 -8.39
CA MET A 47 1.01 -3.00 -8.69
C MET A 47 0.29 -3.58 -7.47
N LEU A 48 -1.03 -3.67 -7.56
CA LEU A 48 -1.88 -4.36 -6.58
C LEU A 48 -2.99 -5.13 -7.32
N PRO A 49 -2.67 -6.24 -8.00
CA PRO A 49 -3.62 -6.92 -8.88
C PRO A 49 -4.76 -7.59 -8.08
N THR A 50 -5.96 -7.56 -8.65
CA THR A 50 -7.20 -8.10 -8.05
C THR A 50 -7.74 -9.32 -8.80
N CYS A 51 -6.99 -9.84 -9.78
CA CYS A 51 -7.46 -10.87 -10.72
C CYS A 51 -8.67 -10.48 -11.57
N ASP A 52 -8.98 -9.19 -11.67
CA ASP A 52 -9.97 -8.63 -12.59
C ASP A 52 -9.24 -7.82 -13.68
N ASP A 53 -9.15 -8.39 -14.89
CA ASP A 53 -8.49 -7.76 -16.03
C ASP A 53 -9.20 -6.49 -16.51
N SER A 54 -10.46 -6.26 -16.12
CA SER A 54 -11.16 -5.00 -16.40
C SER A 54 -10.76 -3.88 -15.45
N PHE A 55 -10.18 -4.24 -14.30
CA PHE A 55 -9.65 -3.32 -13.31
C PHE A 55 -8.14 -3.17 -13.47
N PHE A 56 -7.36 -4.23 -13.27
CA PHE A 56 -5.91 -4.20 -13.44
C PHE A 56 -5.45 -5.43 -14.21
N LYS A 57 -5.01 -5.21 -15.45
CA LYS A 57 -4.48 -6.27 -16.30
C LYS A 57 -2.99 -6.44 -16.08
N VAL A 58 -2.61 -7.60 -15.57
CA VAL A 58 -1.20 -7.99 -15.42
C VAL A 58 -0.52 -8.07 -16.79
N SER A 59 0.69 -7.50 -16.90
CA SER A 59 1.36 -7.31 -18.19
C SER A 59 1.91 -8.61 -18.79
N PRO A 60 2.06 -8.68 -20.13
CA PRO A 60 2.79 -9.77 -20.78
C PRO A 60 4.25 -9.90 -20.31
N GLY A 61 4.88 -8.78 -19.93
CA GLY A 61 6.23 -8.74 -19.36
C GLY A 61 6.28 -9.54 -18.05
N PHE A 62 5.30 -9.35 -17.16
CA PHE A 62 5.17 -10.15 -15.95
C PHE A 62 4.98 -11.64 -16.24
N TYR A 63 4.09 -12.01 -17.16
CA TYR A 63 3.88 -13.44 -17.48
C TYR A 63 5.11 -14.11 -18.09
N SER A 64 5.90 -13.35 -18.85
CA SER A 64 7.20 -13.80 -19.37
C SER A 64 8.18 -14.05 -18.21
N TRP A 65 8.25 -13.13 -17.26
CA TRP A 65 9.03 -13.28 -16.02
C TRP A 65 8.60 -14.51 -15.21
N LYS A 66 7.30 -14.64 -14.91
CA LYS A 66 6.72 -15.78 -14.17
C LYS A 66 7.03 -17.12 -14.85
N THR A 67 6.89 -17.20 -16.17
CA THR A 67 7.23 -18.41 -16.95
C THR A 67 8.71 -18.75 -16.88
N PHE A 68 9.56 -17.75 -17.05
CA PHE A 68 11.01 -17.92 -16.96
C PHE A 68 11.41 -18.40 -15.56
N ALA A 69 10.89 -17.78 -14.50
CA ALA A 69 11.19 -18.14 -13.13
C ALA A 69 10.79 -19.59 -12.80
N PHE A 70 9.60 -20.00 -13.24
CA PHE A 70 9.10 -21.36 -13.07
C PHE A 70 9.93 -22.39 -13.85
N ARG A 71 10.12 -22.18 -15.16
CA ARG A 71 10.78 -23.17 -16.05
C ARG A 71 12.23 -23.41 -15.71
N THR A 72 12.95 -22.35 -15.35
CA THR A 72 14.37 -22.45 -14.99
C THR A 72 14.56 -22.88 -13.54
N GLY A 73 13.52 -22.80 -12.72
CA GLY A 73 13.62 -22.89 -11.26
C GLY A 73 14.57 -21.86 -10.65
N LEU A 74 15.00 -20.85 -11.44
CA LEU A 74 16.13 -20.00 -11.12
C LEU A 74 17.40 -20.82 -10.79
N LYS A 75 17.61 -21.90 -11.54
CA LYS A 75 18.69 -22.90 -11.38
C LYS A 75 19.40 -23.29 -12.68
N ASP A 76 18.93 -22.85 -13.84
CA ASP A 76 19.29 -23.42 -15.14
C ASP A 76 20.82 -23.53 -15.36
N ASP A 77 21.31 -24.78 -15.48
CA ASP A 77 22.72 -25.15 -15.55
C ASP A 77 23.45 -24.51 -16.75
N ILE A 78 22.74 -24.29 -17.87
CA ILE A 78 23.29 -23.62 -19.06
C ILE A 78 23.65 -22.16 -18.72
N TRP A 79 22.81 -21.49 -17.93
CA TRP A 79 23.05 -20.11 -17.50
C TRP A 79 24.10 -20.03 -16.38
N MET A 80 24.22 -21.09 -15.57
CA MET A 80 25.24 -21.19 -14.52
C MET A 80 26.65 -21.32 -15.10
N GLU A 81 26.83 -22.07 -16.19
CA GLU A 81 28.11 -22.21 -16.91
C GLU A 81 28.46 -20.98 -17.76
N GLU A 82 27.51 -20.44 -18.55
CA GLU A 82 27.79 -19.30 -19.43
C GLU A 82 27.97 -17.96 -18.70
N ARG A 83 27.32 -17.78 -17.55
CA ARG A 83 27.22 -16.46 -16.87
C ARG A 83 27.73 -16.45 -15.44
N GLY A 84 28.28 -17.58 -14.97
CA GLY A 84 28.82 -17.74 -13.63
C GLY A 84 27.72 -17.66 -12.57
N GLY A 85 27.27 -18.81 -12.07
CA GLY A 85 26.13 -18.92 -11.16
C GLY A 85 26.06 -17.87 -10.05
N ARG A 86 25.19 -16.86 -10.23
CA ARG A 86 25.03 -15.68 -9.36
C ARG A 86 23.66 -15.02 -9.49
N TRP A 87 22.62 -15.81 -9.31
CA TRP A 87 21.29 -15.30 -8.98
C TRP A 87 21.23 -14.92 -7.50
N PRO A 88 20.70 -13.75 -7.09
CA PRO A 88 19.94 -12.75 -7.85
C PRO A 88 20.74 -11.62 -8.54
N GLY A 89 22.02 -11.42 -8.27
CA GLY A 89 22.79 -10.27 -8.80
C GLY A 89 22.84 -10.21 -10.33
N GLN A 90 22.82 -11.36 -11.01
CA GLN A 90 22.74 -11.43 -12.47
C GLN A 90 21.38 -10.99 -13.05
N ILE A 91 20.28 -11.19 -12.31
CA ILE A 91 18.96 -10.65 -12.69
C ILE A 91 19.03 -9.14 -12.64
N MET A 92 19.57 -8.61 -11.55
CA MET A 92 19.66 -7.18 -11.33
C MET A 92 20.44 -6.57 -12.49
N ALA A 93 21.63 -7.06 -12.77
CA ALA A 93 22.42 -6.59 -13.92
C ALA A 93 21.71 -6.67 -15.30
N GLN A 94 20.73 -7.57 -15.51
CA GLN A 94 20.07 -7.75 -16.80
C GLN A 94 18.65 -7.14 -16.90
N LYS A 95 17.98 -6.93 -15.76
CA LYS A 95 16.55 -6.59 -15.67
C LYS A 95 16.27 -5.44 -14.70
N ALA A 96 17.20 -5.12 -13.78
CA ALA A 96 17.18 -3.87 -13.00
C ALA A 96 17.55 -2.65 -13.79
N VAL A 97 18.46 -2.86 -14.74
CA VAL A 97 19.12 -1.83 -15.51
C VAL A 97 18.43 -1.82 -16.88
N GLY A 98 17.68 -0.76 -17.19
CA GLY A 98 17.13 -0.57 -18.52
C GLY A 98 18.25 -0.44 -19.57
N PRO A 99 17.99 -0.57 -20.88
CA PRO A 99 19.00 -0.43 -21.92
C PRO A 99 19.82 0.88 -21.83
N SER A 100 19.27 1.92 -21.18
CA SER A 100 19.94 3.21 -21.01
C SER A 100 20.69 3.37 -19.67
N ASN A 101 20.63 2.38 -18.77
CA ASN A 101 21.17 2.49 -17.43
C ASN A 101 22.66 2.03 -17.35
N PRO A 102 23.53 2.63 -16.52
CA PRO A 102 24.88 2.14 -16.23
C PRO A 102 24.95 0.65 -15.91
N GLU A 103 25.99 -0.01 -16.42
CA GLU A 103 26.27 -1.40 -16.08
C GLU A 103 26.55 -1.55 -14.58
N MET A 104 25.76 -2.38 -13.91
CA MET A 104 25.97 -2.73 -12.51
C MET A 104 27.32 -3.46 -12.35
N ASP A 105 28.17 -2.95 -11.47
CA ASP A 105 29.52 -3.47 -11.28
C ASP A 105 29.53 -4.82 -10.53
N LEU A 106 30.69 -5.48 -10.50
CA LEU A 106 30.82 -6.81 -9.88
C LEU A 106 30.56 -6.80 -8.36
N MET A 107 30.82 -5.68 -7.68
CA MET A 107 30.62 -5.55 -6.24
C MET A 107 29.14 -5.31 -5.91
N GLU A 108 28.44 -4.50 -6.70
CA GLU A 108 27.00 -4.28 -6.59
C GLU A 108 26.23 -5.58 -6.81
N ARG A 109 26.59 -6.33 -7.86
CA ARG A 109 26.02 -7.67 -8.11
C ARG A 109 26.29 -8.63 -6.96
N ALA A 110 27.52 -8.64 -6.43
CA ALA A 110 27.87 -9.48 -5.29
C ALA A 110 27.10 -9.09 -4.01
N ALA A 111 26.77 -7.80 -3.83
CA ALA A 111 25.95 -7.34 -2.72
C ALA A 111 24.52 -7.90 -2.80
N TYR A 112 23.93 -7.98 -3.99
CA TYR A 112 22.65 -8.66 -4.19
C TYR A 112 22.72 -10.18 -3.95
N ASP A 113 23.85 -10.81 -4.24
CA ASP A 113 24.06 -12.24 -3.97
C ASP A 113 24.31 -12.54 -2.49
N ALA A 114 24.82 -11.58 -1.71
CA ALA A 114 25.28 -11.79 -0.34
C ALA A 114 24.26 -12.45 0.62
N PRO A 115 22.95 -12.17 0.57
CA PRO A 115 21.96 -12.85 1.42
C PRO A 115 21.74 -14.34 1.08
N TYR A 116 22.26 -14.81 -0.06
CA TYR A 116 22.01 -16.14 -0.60
C TYR A 116 23.31 -16.93 -0.78
N PRO A 117 23.98 -17.31 0.33
CA PRO A 117 25.27 -18.00 0.28
C PRO A 117 25.20 -19.35 -0.45
N ASP A 118 24.02 -19.97 -0.49
CA ASP A 118 23.74 -21.13 -1.35
C ASP A 118 22.27 -21.15 -1.81
N ASP A 119 21.92 -22.21 -2.56
CA ASP A 119 20.61 -22.43 -3.18
C ASP A 119 19.43 -22.55 -2.20
N ILE A 120 19.66 -23.10 -1.00
CA ILE A 120 18.59 -23.39 -0.03
C ILE A 120 17.98 -22.10 0.54
N TYR A 121 18.72 -20.98 0.47
CA TYR A 121 18.29 -19.66 0.91
C TYR A 121 17.40 -18.95 -0.11
N LYS A 122 17.24 -19.48 -1.33
CA LYS A 122 16.54 -18.81 -2.45
C LYS A 122 15.05 -19.19 -2.58
N ALA A 123 14.51 -19.94 -1.62
CA ALA A 123 13.11 -20.41 -1.67
C ALA A 123 12.10 -19.26 -1.82
N GLY A 124 12.27 -18.16 -1.07
CA GLY A 124 11.40 -17.00 -1.16
C GLY A 124 11.47 -16.31 -2.53
N ALA A 125 12.68 -16.04 -3.02
CA ALA A 125 12.91 -15.42 -4.32
C ALA A 125 12.29 -16.23 -5.48
N ARG A 126 12.32 -17.57 -5.39
CA ARG A 126 11.67 -18.47 -6.35
C ARG A 126 10.16 -18.44 -6.29
N MET A 127 9.62 -18.29 -5.08
CA MET A 127 8.19 -18.41 -4.88
C MET A 127 7.47 -17.11 -5.26
N PHE A 128 8.10 -15.95 -5.08
CA PHE A 128 7.49 -14.65 -5.30
C PHE A 128 6.74 -14.51 -6.63
N PRO A 129 7.31 -14.86 -7.80
CA PRO A 129 6.60 -14.70 -9.08
C PRO A 129 5.27 -15.46 -9.17
N GLU A 130 5.16 -16.59 -8.48
CA GLU A 130 3.95 -17.43 -8.48
C GLU A 130 2.93 -16.98 -7.42
N LEU A 131 3.32 -16.11 -6.47
CA LEU A 131 2.41 -15.56 -5.44
C LEU A 131 1.68 -14.30 -5.90
N VAL A 132 2.07 -13.68 -7.01
CA VAL A 132 1.36 -12.52 -7.55
C VAL A 132 -0.05 -12.96 -7.96
N PRO A 133 -1.11 -12.27 -7.50
CA PRO A 133 -2.46 -12.60 -7.94
C PRO A 133 -2.63 -12.47 -9.45
N THR A 134 -3.04 -13.57 -10.09
CA THR A 134 -3.34 -13.64 -11.53
C THR A 134 -4.70 -14.32 -11.76
N PRO A 135 -5.46 -13.88 -12.79
CA PRO A 135 -6.80 -14.39 -13.06
C PRO A 135 -6.79 -15.84 -13.53
N ALA A 136 -7.96 -16.48 -13.58
CA ALA A 136 -8.12 -17.81 -14.16
C ALA A 136 -7.68 -17.89 -15.63
N THR A 137 -7.67 -16.74 -16.33
CA THR A 137 -7.19 -16.56 -17.70
C THR A 137 -5.67 -16.39 -17.81
N ASP A 138 -4.92 -16.56 -16.73
CA ASP A 138 -3.45 -16.51 -16.72
C ASP A 138 -2.86 -17.39 -17.86
N PRO A 139 -2.15 -16.79 -18.83
CA PRO A 139 -1.64 -17.49 -20.00
C PRO A 139 -0.55 -18.52 -19.69
N THR A 140 0.01 -18.49 -18.48
CA THR A 140 0.99 -19.48 -17.99
C THR A 140 0.32 -20.76 -17.47
N SER A 141 -1.02 -20.81 -17.43
CA SER A 141 -1.82 -21.91 -16.87
C SER A 141 -1.54 -22.22 -15.39
N ARG A 142 -1.01 -21.23 -14.65
CA ARG A 142 -0.73 -21.31 -13.21
C ARG A 142 -1.35 -20.12 -12.48
N PRO A 143 -2.70 -20.01 -12.44
CA PRO A 143 -3.36 -18.87 -11.81
C PRO A 143 -3.11 -18.86 -10.29
N MET A 144 -3.10 -17.66 -9.71
CA MET A 144 -2.99 -17.46 -8.26
C MET A 144 -4.08 -16.50 -7.81
N ILE A 145 -5.12 -16.99 -7.13
CA ILE A 145 -6.29 -16.16 -6.79
C ILE A 145 -6.40 -15.84 -5.29
N THR A 146 -5.58 -16.48 -4.46
CA THR A 146 -5.76 -16.51 -2.99
C THR A 146 -5.82 -15.12 -2.36
N GLU A 147 -5.03 -14.16 -2.85
CA GLU A 147 -4.96 -12.80 -2.30
C GLU A 147 -5.77 -11.77 -3.11
N ALA A 148 -6.50 -12.19 -4.14
CA ALA A 148 -7.25 -11.31 -5.03
C ALA A 148 -8.31 -10.48 -4.28
N GLU A 149 -9.13 -11.14 -3.45
CA GLU A 149 -10.18 -10.50 -2.65
C GLU A 149 -9.59 -9.53 -1.62
N ASN A 150 -8.48 -9.90 -1.00
CA ASN A 150 -7.81 -9.03 -0.04
C ASN A 150 -7.19 -7.80 -0.71
N ASN A 151 -6.71 -7.93 -1.95
CA ASN A 151 -6.24 -6.80 -2.75
C ASN A 151 -7.41 -5.89 -3.18
N ALA A 152 -8.56 -6.46 -3.54
CA ALA A 152 -9.77 -5.68 -3.83
C ALA A 152 -10.27 -4.90 -2.61
N ALA A 153 -10.23 -5.52 -1.42
CA ALA A 153 -10.53 -4.83 -0.16
C ALA A 153 -9.56 -3.67 0.13
N ALA A 154 -8.27 -3.86 -0.16
CA ALA A 154 -7.28 -2.79 -0.04
C ALA A 154 -7.53 -1.63 -1.02
N TRP A 155 -7.91 -1.92 -2.26
CA TRP A 155 -8.32 -0.90 -3.23
C TRP A 155 -9.50 -0.05 -2.75
N SER A 156 -10.44 -0.64 -2.01
CA SER A 156 -11.56 0.13 -1.41
C SER A 156 -11.08 1.21 -0.42
N VAL A 157 -9.90 1.03 0.19
CA VAL A 157 -9.25 2.05 1.01
C VAL A 157 -8.57 3.10 0.14
N PHE A 158 -7.82 2.68 -0.90
CA PHE A 158 -7.15 3.60 -1.82
C PHE A 158 -8.13 4.48 -2.61
N GLN A 159 -9.32 3.97 -2.93
CA GLN A 159 -10.42 4.74 -3.53
C GLN A 159 -10.94 5.89 -2.66
N LYS A 160 -10.60 5.88 -1.35
CA LYS A 160 -10.92 6.92 -0.38
C LYS A 160 -9.67 7.58 0.19
N PHE A 161 -8.49 7.22 -0.31
CA PHE A 161 -7.23 7.72 0.21
C PHE A 161 -6.96 9.09 -0.40
N THR A 162 -7.12 10.13 0.42
CA THR A 162 -7.01 11.53 -0.02
C THR A 162 -5.67 12.18 0.27
N LYS A 163 -4.80 11.55 1.09
CA LYS A 163 -3.46 12.09 1.39
C LYS A 163 -2.55 12.02 0.15
N PRO A 164 -1.45 12.79 0.07
CA PRO A 164 -0.59 12.84 -1.12
C PRO A 164 -0.07 11.48 -1.57
N VAL A 165 -0.23 11.19 -2.86
CA VAL A 165 0.30 10.00 -3.54
C VAL A 165 1.03 10.40 -4.81
N LEU A 166 2.35 10.27 -4.82
CA LEU A 166 3.17 10.47 -6.02
C LEU A 166 3.24 9.18 -6.84
N LEU A 167 3.08 9.30 -8.16
CA LEU A 167 3.41 8.27 -9.13
C LEU A 167 4.79 8.60 -9.73
N ALA A 168 5.73 7.66 -9.60
CA ALA A 168 7.11 7.80 -10.03
C ALA A 168 7.58 6.52 -10.74
N PHE A 169 6.90 6.14 -11.81
CA PHE A 169 7.22 4.96 -12.61
C PHE A 169 8.33 5.27 -13.60
N SER A 170 9.10 4.27 -14.01
CA SER A 170 10.13 4.44 -15.01
C SER A 170 9.65 4.14 -16.43
N ASP A 171 10.39 4.64 -17.43
CA ASP A 171 10.04 4.55 -18.85
C ASP A 171 10.52 3.25 -19.54
N GLU A 172 11.46 2.51 -18.95
CA GLU A 172 12.01 1.27 -19.52
C GLU A 172 11.58 -0.01 -18.77
N ASP A 173 10.61 0.07 -17.85
CA ASP A 173 10.05 -1.11 -17.16
C ASP A 173 8.97 -1.82 -17.97
N THR A 174 9.35 -2.87 -18.70
CA THR A 174 8.42 -3.72 -19.46
C THR A 174 7.41 -4.52 -18.62
N VAL A 175 7.59 -4.60 -17.30
CA VAL A 175 6.70 -5.31 -16.37
C VAL A 175 5.61 -4.39 -15.85
N MET A 176 5.95 -3.16 -15.46
CA MET A 176 5.03 -2.23 -14.78
C MET A 176 4.60 -1.03 -15.61
N ALA A 177 5.08 -0.88 -16.85
CA ALA A 177 4.64 0.19 -17.75
C ALA A 177 3.10 0.26 -17.85
N GLY A 178 2.55 1.45 -17.64
CA GLY A 178 1.10 1.72 -17.62
C GLY A 178 0.38 1.28 -16.34
N GLY A 179 1.09 0.71 -15.35
CA GLY A 179 0.53 0.32 -14.06
C GLY A 179 0.19 1.49 -13.15
N ASP A 180 0.66 2.69 -13.47
CA ASP A 180 0.37 3.97 -12.82
C ASP A 180 -1.06 4.48 -13.12
N ALA A 181 -1.59 4.18 -14.31
CA ALA A 181 -2.89 4.66 -14.77
C ALA A 181 -4.04 4.32 -13.80
N ILE A 182 -4.04 3.11 -13.24
CA ILE A 182 -5.08 2.66 -12.30
C ILE A 182 -5.06 3.47 -11.00
N TRP A 183 -3.88 3.85 -10.52
CA TRP A 183 -3.72 4.67 -9.33
C TRP A 183 -4.19 6.09 -9.60
N LEU A 184 -3.81 6.66 -10.75
CA LEU A 184 -4.25 7.99 -11.17
C LEU A 184 -5.78 8.08 -11.32
N GLU A 185 -6.39 7.03 -11.85
CA GLU A 185 -7.82 6.95 -12.03
C GLU A 185 -8.56 6.86 -10.68
N HIS A 186 -8.17 5.89 -9.84
CA HIS A 186 -8.98 5.49 -8.70
C HIS A 186 -8.50 5.99 -7.34
N CYS A 187 -7.26 6.44 -7.15
CA CYS A 187 -6.77 6.93 -5.86
C CYS A 187 -6.80 8.47 -5.82
N PRO A 188 -7.74 9.11 -5.09
CA PRO A 188 -7.87 10.57 -5.07
C PRO A 188 -6.60 11.32 -4.64
N GLY A 189 -5.78 10.69 -3.79
CA GLY A 189 -4.51 11.24 -3.32
C GLY A 189 -3.48 11.52 -4.41
N THR A 190 -3.63 10.90 -5.59
CA THR A 190 -2.80 11.23 -6.78
C THR A 190 -3.11 12.64 -7.30
N LYS A 191 -4.33 13.12 -7.07
CA LYS A 191 -4.80 14.46 -7.46
C LYS A 191 -4.71 15.44 -6.29
N HIS A 192 -3.97 15.11 -5.23
CA HIS A 192 -3.78 16.02 -4.10
C HIS A 192 -3.09 17.30 -4.59
N PRO A 193 -3.52 18.50 -4.16
CA PRO A 193 -2.89 19.75 -4.56
C PRO A 193 -1.37 19.73 -4.34
N GLY A 194 -0.62 20.15 -5.36
CA GLY A 194 0.85 20.21 -5.35
C GLY A 194 1.56 18.90 -5.68
N VAL A 195 0.86 17.78 -5.83
CA VAL A 195 1.49 16.54 -6.31
C VAL A 195 1.67 16.61 -7.82
N GLU A 196 2.93 16.55 -8.26
CA GLU A 196 3.30 16.44 -9.67
C GLU A 196 3.90 15.05 -9.92
N HIS A 197 3.28 14.28 -10.81
CA HIS A 197 3.79 12.95 -11.17
C HIS A 197 5.01 13.05 -12.07
N VAL A 198 5.92 12.10 -11.94
CA VAL A 198 7.18 12.08 -12.70
C VAL A 198 7.39 10.73 -13.37
N THR A 199 8.09 10.76 -14.49
CA THR A 199 8.66 9.57 -15.11
C THR A 199 10.14 9.53 -14.79
N ILE A 200 10.62 8.41 -14.25
CA ILE A 200 12.04 8.20 -13.99
C ILE A 200 12.67 7.66 -15.28
N ASN A 201 13.48 8.49 -15.93
CA ASN A 201 13.92 8.25 -17.31
C ASN A 201 15.17 7.38 -17.37
N GLY A 202 15.26 6.57 -18.42
CA GLY A 202 16.43 5.77 -18.78
C GLY A 202 16.70 4.60 -17.83
N VAL A 203 15.67 4.09 -17.14
CA VAL A 203 15.83 3.00 -16.17
C VAL A 203 14.69 1.99 -16.22
N GLY A 204 15.04 0.73 -15.97
CA GLY A 204 14.13 -0.41 -15.99
C GLY A 204 13.38 -0.60 -14.66
N HIS A 205 13.05 -1.85 -14.37
CA HIS A 205 12.15 -2.23 -13.27
C HIS A 205 12.64 -1.77 -11.88
N PHE A 206 13.93 -1.93 -11.60
CA PHE A 206 14.54 -1.56 -10.33
C PHE A 206 15.15 -0.16 -10.44
N LEU A 207 14.26 0.82 -10.55
CA LEU A 207 14.59 2.22 -10.76
C LEU A 207 15.47 2.85 -9.68
N GLN A 208 15.64 2.21 -8.52
CA GLN A 208 16.50 2.69 -7.45
C GLN A 208 17.99 2.53 -7.77
N ASP A 209 18.37 1.54 -8.56
CA ASP A 209 19.77 1.28 -8.93
C ASP A 209 20.26 2.17 -10.08
N GLY A 210 19.33 2.79 -10.83
CA GLY A 210 19.65 3.54 -12.05
C GLY A 210 19.07 4.94 -12.17
N GLY A 211 18.00 5.21 -11.43
CA GLY A 211 17.32 6.50 -11.38
C GLY A 211 17.25 7.06 -9.97
N ALA A 212 18.22 6.71 -9.11
CA ALA A 212 18.23 7.07 -7.69
C ALA A 212 18.09 8.58 -7.47
N GLU A 213 18.83 9.38 -8.22
CA GLU A 213 18.84 10.84 -8.13
C GLU A 213 17.48 11.42 -8.52
N GLN A 214 16.92 10.98 -9.65
CA GLN A 214 15.60 11.41 -10.12
C GLN A 214 14.50 11.02 -9.12
N LEU A 215 14.56 9.79 -8.58
CA LEU A 215 13.60 9.32 -7.59
C LEU A 215 13.72 10.08 -6.26
N LEU A 216 14.94 10.36 -5.80
CA LEU A 216 15.21 11.12 -4.58
C LEU A 216 14.70 12.56 -4.71
N GLU A 217 14.97 13.22 -5.83
CA GLU A 217 14.48 14.56 -6.13
C GLU A 217 12.94 14.60 -6.05
N ALA A 218 12.27 13.65 -6.72
CA ALA A 218 10.81 13.56 -6.69
C ALA A 218 10.24 13.32 -5.27
N ILE A 219 10.91 12.51 -4.44
CA ILE A 219 10.53 12.29 -3.04
C ILE A 219 10.68 13.57 -2.22
N VAL A 220 11.81 14.27 -2.38
CA VAL A 220 12.10 15.52 -1.65
C VAL A 220 11.09 16.61 -2.04
N ASP A 221 10.80 16.74 -3.33
CA ASP A 221 9.83 17.70 -3.84
C ASP A 221 8.43 17.41 -3.31
N LEU A 222 7.99 16.15 -3.35
CA LEU A 222 6.71 15.74 -2.75
C LEU A 222 6.64 16.14 -1.27
N ILE A 223 7.69 15.88 -0.50
CA ILE A 223 7.73 16.22 0.93
C ILE A 223 7.67 17.74 1.15
N SER A 224 8.36 18.51 0.30
CA SER A 224 8.44 19.97 0.35
C SER A 224 7.10 20.63 0.03
N VAL A 225 6.46 20.23 -1.08
CA VAL A 225 5.20 20.83 -1.56
C VAL A 225 3.97 20.37 -0.78
N THR A 226 4.09 19.31 0.02
CA THR A 226 3.00 18.82 0.89
C THR A 226 3.43 18.83 2.36
N PRO A 227 3.70 19.99 2.99
CA PRO A 227 4.18 20.04 4.38
C PRO A 227 3.21 19.32 5.33
N SER A 228 3.73 18.73 6.42
CA SER A 228 2.91 17.87 7.29
C SER A 228 1.66 18.55 7.87
N ALA A 229 1.69 19.88 8.02
CA ALA A 229 0.58 20.68 8.51
C ALA A 229 -0.54 20.88 7.46
N SER A 230 -0.28 20.67 6.17
CA SER A 230 -1.28 20.81 5.09
C SER A 230 -1.95 19.49 4.73
N ILE A 231 -1.59 18.38 5.38
CA ILE A 231 -2.13 17.05 5.08
C ILE A 231 -3.16 16.70 6.15
N GLU A 232 -4.43 16.73 5.75
CA GLU A 232 -5.53 16.34 6.61
C GLU A 232 -5.46 14.85 6.99
N PRO A 233 -5.78 14.48 8.24
CA PRO A 233 -5.96 13.09 8.61
C PRO A 233 -7.05 12.42 7.76
N LEU A 234 -6.95 11.10 7.58
CA LEU A 234 -8.06 10.34 7.02
C LEU A 234 -9.16 10.27 8.06
N CYS A 235 -10.21 11.05 7.84
CA CYS A 235 -11.43 11.02 8.64
C CYS A 235 -12.51 10.28 7.86
N ALA A 236 -13.27 9.43 8.55
CA ALA A 236 -14.53 8.95 7.99
C ALA A 236 -15.43 10.16 7.76
N GLY A 237 -15.79 10.43 6.50
CA GLY A 237 -16.74 11.48 6.17
C GLY A 237 -18.12 11.17 6.76
N PRO A 238 -18.98 12.18 6.97
CA PRO A 238 -20.35 11.93 7.40
C PRO A 238 -21.07 11.07 6.35
N VAL A 239 -21.89 10.12 6.81
CA VAL A 239 -22.56 9.08 5.99
C VAL A 239 -23.46 9.65 4.87
N GLY A 240 -23.74 10.97 4.86
CA GLY A 240 -24.47 11.64 3.77
C GLY A 240 -24.41 13.18 3.80
N GLY A 241 -23.29 13.75 4.24
CA GLY A 241 -23.13 15.21 4.31
C GLY A 241 -24.04 15.93 5.31
N GLU A 242 -24.18 17.25 5.17
CA GLU A 242 -24.94 18.10 6.10
C GLU A 242 -26.43 17.73 6.16
N ALA A 243 -27.04 17.39 5.03
CA ALA A 243 -28.45 16.98 4.97
C ALA A 243 -28.73 15.71 5.77
N ALA A 244 -27.84 14.70 5.71
CA ALA A 244 -27.99 13.48 6.50
C ALA A 244 -27.78 13.73 8.00
N ILE A 245 -26.91 14.66 8.37
CA ILE A 245 -26.73 15.08 9.76
C ILE A 245 -28.01 15.72 10.29
N VAL A 246 -28.62 16.64 9.52
CA VAL A 246 -29.89 17.28 9.87
C VAL A 246 -31.01 16.25 9.97
N ALA A 247 -31.12 15.33 9.01
CA ALA A 247 -32.13 14.28 9.01
C ALA A 247 -31.99 13.33 10.22
N LYS A 248 -30.76 12.96 10.58
CA LYS A 248 -30.48 12.17 11.79
C LYS A 248 -30.94 12.93 13.04
N ALA A 249 -30.58 14.21 13.17
CA ALA A 249 -30.97 15.02 14.33
C ALA A 249 -32.50 15.14 14.45
N ALA A 250 -33.20 15.33 13.33
CA ALA A 250 -34.66 15.36 13.30
C ALA A 250 -35.28 14.00 13.69
N ALA A 251 -34.71 12.89 13.22
CA ALA A 251 -35.14 11.55 13.59
C ALA A 251 -34.92 11.26 15.10
N GLU A 252 -33.79 11.71 15.66
CA GLU A 252 -33.48 11.64 17.09
C GLU A 252 -34.48 12.45 17.93
N ALA A 253 -34.79 13.68 17.52
CA ALA A 253 -35.78 14.51 18.19
C ALA A 253 -37.16 13.85 18.20
N ALA A 254 -37.62 13.36 17.03
CA ALA A 254 -38.91 12.68 16.93
C ALA A 254 -38.97 11.37 17.72
N ALA A 255 -37.86 10.63 17.81
CA ALA A 255 -37.77 9.43 18.64
C ALA A 255 -37.83 9.78 20.14
N THR A 256 -37.15 10.84 20.55
CA THR A 256 -37.15 11.35 21.93
C THR A 256 -38.55 11.79 22.35
N GLU A 257 -39.26 12.55 21.51
CA GLU A 257 -40.63 12.99 21.78
C GLU A 257 -41.59 11.80 21.98
N ARG A 258 -41.48 10.76 21.14
CA ARG A 258 -42.27 9.54 21.30
C ARG A 258 -41.94 8.79 22.58
N ALA A 259 -40.66 8.66 22.94
CA ALA A 259 -40.24 7.99 24.16
C ALA A 259 -40.83 8.70 25.40
N VAL A 260 -40.72 10.04 25.47
CA VAL A 260 -41.31 10.85 26.53
C VAL A 260 -42.83 10.67 26.61
N ALA A 261 -43.52 10.69 25.46
CA ALA A 261 -44.96 10.48 25.41
C ALA A 261 -45.40 9.09 25.91
N HIS A 262 -44.54 8.07 25.80
CA HIS A 262 -44.77 6.71 26.31
C HIS A 262 -44.36 6.51 27.78
N GLY A 263 -44.02 7.58 28.49
CA GLY A 263 -43.66 7.53 29.90
C GLY A 263 -42.23 7.07 30.17
N ASP A 264 -41.35 7.13 29.17
CA ASP A 264 -39.92 6.90 29.36
C ASP A 264 -39.31 8.03 30.19
N VAL A 265 -38.91 7.69 31.41
CA VAL A 265 -38.22 8.54 32.40
C VAL A 265 -36.72 8.22 32.46
N GLY A 266 -36.18 7.47 31.50
CA GLY A 266 -34.86 6.87 31.55
C GLY A 266 -33.68 7.74 31.05
N ILE A 267 -32.47 7.28 31.39
CA ILE A 267 -31.10 7.82 31.18
C ILE A 267 -30.81 8.47 29.81
N SER A 268 -31.59 8.16 28.77
CA SER A 268 -31.44 8.65 27.39
C SER A 268 -32.45 9.73 26.98
N THR A 269 -33.41 10.07 27.84
CA THR A 269 -34.17 11.32 27.76
C THR A 269 -33.61 12.30 28.80
N PRO A 270 -33.77 13.62 28.65
CA PRO A 270 -33.48 14.55 29.75
C PRO A 270 -34.51 14.31 30.85
N SER A 271 -34.29 13.29 31.67
CA SER A 271 -35.23 12.71 32.64
C SER A 271 -35.60 13.62 33.82
N ASP A 272 -35.27 14.90 33.77
CA ASP A 272 -35.29 15.76 34.96
C ASP A 272 -35.40 17.26 34.63
N GLY A 273 -35.88 17.61 33.43
CA GLY A 273 -36.23 19.01 33.13
C GLY A 273 -35.03 19.93 32.87
N GLY A 274 -33.89 19.39 32.46
CA GLY A 274 -32.79 20.16 31.90
C GLY A 274 -31.51 20.14 32.71
N VAL A 275 -30.93 18.95 32.93
CA VAL A 275 -29.47 18.82 33.06
C VAL A 275 -29.10 17.48 32.43
N SER A 276 -28.17 17.49 31.47
CA SER A 276 -27.58 16.27 30.92
C SER A 276 -26.94 15.45 32.05
N PHE A 277 -26.98 14.10 31.98
CA PHE A 277 -26.18 13.21 32.85
C PHE A 277 -24.66 13.43 32.74
N ILE A 278 -24.20 14.37 31.90
CA ILE A 278 -22.90 15.02 32.03
C ILE A 278 -22.95 16.00 33.22
N ALA A 279 -23.27 15.51 34.42
CA ALA A 279 -22.79 16.17 35.62
C ALA A 279 -21.27 16.00 35.67
N PRO A 280 -20.49 16.99 36.14
CA PRO A 280 -19.08 16.76 36.46
C PRO A 280 -18.98 15.53 37.35
N THR A 281 -18.02 14.63 37.07
CA THR A 281 -17.76 13.48 37.93
C THR A 281 -17.64 13.98 39.37
N PRO A 282 -18.48 13.51 40.32
CA PRO A 282 -18.44 13.99 41.69
C PRO A 282 -17.03 13.87 42.26
N GLU A 283 -16.59 14.90 43.00
CA GLU A 283 -15.27 14.87 43.66
C GLU A 283 -15.09 13.56 44.43
N GLY A 284 -14.01 12.83 44.13
CA GLY A 284 -13.69 11.53 44.74
C GLY A 284 -14.11 10.28 43.95
N ARG A 285 -14.89 10.40 42.86
CA ARG A 285 -15.09 9.28 41.91
C ARG A 285 -13.99 9.28 40.85
N THR A 286 -13.14 8.27 40.84
CA THR A 286 -12.21 8.03 39.74
C THR A 286 -12.97 7.39 38.56
N ALA A 287 -12.62 7.74 37.32
CA ALA A 287 -13.10 7.03 36.15
C ALA A 287 -12.87 5.53 36.30
N TYR A 288 -13.76 4.69 35.76
CA TYR A 288 -13.66 3.23 35.83
C TYR A 288 -12.32 2.80 35.21
N GLN A 289 -11.32 2.53 36.05
CA GLN A 289 -10.04 2.02 35.58
C GLN A 289 -10.31 0.61 35.09
N SER A 290 -10.09 0.38 33.80
CA SER A 290 -10.10 -0.98 33.25
C SER A 290 -9.05 -1.77 34.01
N ALA A 291 -9.51 -2.67 34.88
CA ALA A 291 -8.66 -3.60 35.57
C ALA A 291 -8.10 -4.59 34.55
N HIS A 292 -7.00 -4.23 33.87
CA HIS A 292 -6.10 -5.21 33.31
C HIS A 292 -5.41 -5.93 34.47
N LYS A 293 -6.10 -6.94 35.02
CA LYS A 293 -5.40 -8.01 35.72
C LYS A 293 -4.73 -8.86 34.64
N SER A 294 -3.44 -8.61 34.46
CA SER A 294 -2.52 -9.60 33.90
C SER A 294 -2.51 -10.80 34.86
N THR A 295 -2.95 -11.95 34.38
CA THR A 295 -2.54 -13.27 34.88
C THR A 295 -1.90 -13.99 33.74
#